data_AF-A0A7J9ZRJ2-F1
#
_entry.id   AF-A0A7J9ZRJ2-F1
#
_cell.length_a   1.000
_cell.length_b   1.000
_cell.length_c   1.000
_cell.angle_alpha   90.00
_cell.angle_beta   90.00
_cell.angle_gamma   90.00
#
_symmetry.space_group_name_H-M   'P 1'
#
loop_
_entity.id
_entity.type
_entity.pdbx_description
1 polymer ?
#
loop_
_entity_poly.entity_id
_entity_poly.type
_entity_poly.pdbx_seq_one_letter_code
_entity_poly.pdbx_strand_id
1 'polypeptide(L)'
;MPAKRGDRVPPPARPGGWEARFATSEAAKGWEELCRVARANMWEAWVVLTERPTRPENPARQHRLRGQLAERVIGGRSLEQWQYEVTAAGRIWYCPDHERSIVWLVSAGTAHPKPTE
;
A
#
# COMPACT_ATOMS: atom_id res chain seq x y z
N MET A 1 9.81 -18.55 2.66
CA MET A 1 11.11 -19.06 2.21
C MET A 1 12.17 -18.05 2.60
N PRO A 2 13.28 -18.45 3.22
CA PRO A 2 14.43 -17.55 3.39
C PRO A 2 14.99 -17.15 2.01
N ALA A 3 15.59 -15.95 1.93
CA ALA A 3 16.24 -15.48 0.70
C ALA A 3 17.37 -16.43 0.28
N LYS A 4 17.55 -16.62 -1.03
CA LYS A 4 18.58 -17.50 -1.62
C LYS A 4 19.65 -16.71 -2.38
N ARG A 5 20.72 -17.41 -2.76
CA ARG A 5 21.79 -16.85 -3.60
C ARG A 5 21.19 -16.28 -4.91
N GLY A 6 21.49 -15.01 -5.19
CA GLY A 6 20.99 -14.30 -6.37
C GLY A 6 19.72 -13.47 -6.12
N ASP A 7 19.08 -13.61 -4.96
CA ASP A 7 17.97 -12.73 -4.59
C ASP A 7 18.48 -11.33 -4.22
N ARG A 8 17.65 -10.31 -4.48
CA ARG A 8 17.92 -8.95 -4.03
C ARG A 8 17.96 -8.90 -2.50
N VAL A 9 18.98 -8.25 -1.94
CA VAL A 9 19.05 -7.98 -0.50
C VAL A 9 18.02 -6.88 -0.17
N PRO A 10 17.01 -7.16 0.69
CA PRO A 10 16.11 -6.12 1.15
C PRO A 10 16.86 -5.18 2.11
N PRO A 11 16.57 -3.86 2.10
CA PRO A 11 17.10 -2.99 3.13
C PRO A 11 16.59 -3.41 4.51
N PRO A 12 17.35 -3.16 5.59
CA PRO A 12 16.82 -3.29 6.94
C PRO A 12 15.62 -2.35 7.12
N ALA A 13 14.71 -2.70 8.03
CA ALA A 13 13.59 -1.82 8.37
C ALA A 13 14.14 -0.46 8.83
N ARG A 14 13.60 0.63 8.25
CA ARG A 14 14.00 1.97 8.63
C ARG A 14 13.61 2.22 10.10
N PRO A 15 14.51 2.72 10.95
CA PRO A 15 14.16 3.10 12.31
C PRO A 15 13.00 4.11 12.32
N GLY A 16 11.91 3.78 13.03
CA GLY A 16 10.71 4.62 13.11
C GLY A 16 9.92 4.78 11.79
N GLY A 17 10.31 4.05 10.73
CA GLY A 17 9.57 4.01 9.47
C GLY A 17 8.54 2.90 9.44
N TRP A 18 7.77 2.88 8.36
CA TRP A 18 6.76 1.85 8.11
C TRP A 18 7.30 0.77 7.19
N GLU A 19 6.97 -0.49 7.48
CA GLU A 19 7.23 -1.61 6.58
C GLU A 19 6.00 -1.82 5.67
N ALA A 20 6.18 -1.73 4.35
CA ALA A 20 5.12 -2.08 3.40
C ALA A 20 5.02 -3.60 3.22
N ARG A 21 3.83 -4.17 3.39
CA ARG A 21 3.58 -5.60 3.20
C ARG A 21 2.29 -5.83 2.43
N PHE A 22 2.21 -6.91 1.66
CA PHE A 22 0.97 -7.31 0.99
C PHE A 22 0.06 -8.06 1.95
N ALA A 23 -1.20 -7.63 2.05
CA ALA A 23 -2.25 -8.37 2.74
C ALA A 23 -2.89 -9.45 1.85
N THR A 24 -2.79 -9.28 0.52
CA THR A 24 -3.40 -10.19 -0.47
C THR A 24 -2.43 -10.46 -1.63
N SER A 25 -2.57 -11.62 -2.26
CA SER A 25 -1.80 -11.97 -3.48
C SER A 25 -2.19 -11.08 -4.66
N GLU A 26 -3.44 -10.63 -4.71
CA GLU A 26 -3.97 -9.72 -5.73
C GLU A 26 -3.29 -8.35 -5.64
N ALA A 27 -3.08 -7.83 -4.43
CA ALA A 27 -2.33 -6.58 -4.25
C ALA A 27 -0.87 -6.72 -4.72
N ALA A 28 -0.23 -7.87 -4.52
CA ALA A 28 1.11 -8.13 -5.02
C ALA A 28 1.17 -8.10 -6.56
N LYS A 29 0.24 -8.80 -7.23
CA LYS A 29 0.14 -8.80 -8.71
C LYS A 29 -0.12 -7.39 -9.26
N GLY A 30 -1.06 -6.66 -8.66
CA GLY A 30 -1.39 -5.30 -9.09
C GLY A 30 -0.26 -4.30 -8.85
N TRP A 31 0.50 -4.47 -7.77
CA TRP A 31 1.71 -3.68 -7.51
C TRP A 31 2.77 -3.90 -8.58
N GLU A 32 3.02 -5.15 -8.97
CA GLU A 32 3.96 -5.48 -10.04
C GLU A 32 3.53 -4.86 -11.37
N GLU A 33 2.25 -4.91 -11.71
CA GLU A 33 1.73 -4.31 -12.94
C GLU A 33 1.87 -2.78 -12.93
N LEU A 34 1.54 -2.11 -11.82
CA LEU A 34 1.79 -0.68 -11.67
C LEU A 34 3.29 -0.33 -11.79
N CYS A 35 4.17 -1.17 -11.24
CA CYS A 35 5.63 -0.98 -11.38
C CYS A 35 6.10 -1.08 -12.83
N ARG A 36 5.43 -1.88 -13.67
CA ARG A 36 5.72 -1.99 -15.11
C ARG A 36 5.34 -0.73 -15.87
N VAL A 37 4.16 -0.18 -15.60
CA VAL A 37 3.60 0.93 -16.39
C VAL A 37 3.88 2.33 -15.81
N ALA A 38 4.17 2.43 -14.51
CA ALA A 38 4.27 3.70 -13.79
C ALA A 38 5.39 3.69 -12.72
N ARG A 39 6.59 3.23 -13.09
CA ARG A 39 7.71 3.01 -12.16
C ARG A 39 8.05 4.21 -11.26
N ALA A 40 8.14 5.42 -11.83
CA ALA A 40 8.47 6.62 -11.06
C ALA A 40 7.41 6.93 -10.00
N ASN A 41 6.12 6.89 -10.39
CA ASN A 41 5.00 7.09 -9.48
C ASN A 41 4.94 6.01 -8.39
N MET A 42 5.30 4.78 -8.72
CA MET A 42 5.36 3.68 -7.74
C MET A 42 6.50 3.84 -6.75
N TRP A 43 7.63 4.40 -7.16
CA TRP A 43 8.69 4.78 -6.24
C TRP A 43 8.21 5.85 -5.26
N GLU A 44 7.56 6.91 -5.74
CA GLU A 44 6.97 7.94 -4.90
C GLU A 44 5.91 7.39 -3.94
N ALA A 45 5.02 6.53 -4.43
CA ALA A 45 4.01 5.86 -3.62
C ALA A 45 4.68 5.03 -2.52
N TRP A 46 5.72 4.25 -2.84
CA TRP A 46 6.46 3.46 -1.86
C TRP A 46 7.09 4.34 -0.76
N VAL A 47 7.70 5.47 -1.14
CA VAL A 47 8.24 6.45 -0.17
C VAL A 47 7.14 6.98 0.73
N VAL A 48 6.02 7.44 0.17
CA VAL A 48 4.90 7.97 0.97
C VAL A 48 4.35 6.92 1.94
N LEU A 49 4.14 5.68 1.49
CA LEU A 49 3.62 4.61 2.33
C LEU A 49 4.61 4.20 3.44
N THR A 50 5.92 4.27 3.18
CA THR A 50 6.94 3.87 4.16
C THR A 50 7.38 4.99 5.10
N GLU A 51 7.05 6.24 4.79
CA GLU A 51 7.39 7.41 5.63
C GLU A 51 6.20 8.02 6.36
N ARG A 52 5.07 8.20 5.67
CA ARG A 52 3.95 9.03 6.14
C ARG A 52 2.58 8.56 5.64
N PRO A 53 2.22 7.28 5.83
CA PRO A 53 0.99 6.70 5.29
C PRO A 53 -0.30 7.33 5.84
N THR A 54 -0.23 8.05 6.96
CA THR A 54 -1.40 8.71 7.59
C THR A 54 -1.29 10.23 7.65
N ARG A 55 -0.25 10.82 7.03
CA ARG A 55 -0.01 12.27 7.03
C ARG A 55 0.15 12.76 5.59
N PRO A 56 -0.96 12.82 4.82
CA PRO A 56 -0.91 13.17 3.42
C PRO A 56 -0.52 14.64 3.24
N GLU A 57 0.43 14.90 2.34
CA GLU A 57 0.71 16.26 1.83
C GLU A 57 -0.34 16.72 0.83
N ASN A 58 -0.93 15.78 0.09
CA ASN A 58 -1.96 16.06 -0.90
C ASN A 58 -3.21 15.20 -0.60
N PRO A 59 -4.21 15.75 0.11
CA PRO A 59 -5.44 15.04 0.44
C PRO A 59 -6.25 14.56 -0.77
N ALA A 60 -6.10 15.21 -1.94
CA ALA A 60 -6.77 14.78 -3.16
C ALA A 60 -6.20 13.44 -3.66
N ARG A 61 -4.88 13.25 -3.55
CA ARG A 61 -4.20 12.01 -3.96
C ARG A 61 -4.13 10.97 -2.85
N GLN A 62 -4.27 11.34 -1.59
CA GLN A 62 -4.16 10.41 -0.48
C GLN A 62 -5.14 10.76 0.64
N HIS A 63 -6.06 9.86 0.94
CA HIS A 63 -7.07 10.07 1.98
C HIS A 63 -7.61 8.77 2.54
N ARG A 64 -8.15 8.84 3.75
CA ARG A 64 -8.91 7.75 4.38
C ARG A 64 -10.22 7.53 3.62
N LEU A 65 -10.54 6.28 3.33
CA LEU A 65 -11.83 5.89 2.77
C LEU A 65 -12.95 6.04 3.82
N ARG A 66 -14.20 6.04 3.36
CA ARG A 66 -15.39 6.27 4.21
C ARG A 66 -16.48 5.22 3.94
N GLY A 67 -17.48 5.19 4.81
CA GLY A 67 -18.60 4.26 4.70
C GLY A 67 -18.15 2.81 4.87
N GLN A 68 -18.71 1.91 4.05
CA GLN A 68 -18.39 0.47 4.10
C GLN A 68 -16.92 0.15 3.81
N LEU A 69 -16.19 1.06 3.14
CA LEU A 69 -14.78 0.91 2.83
C LEU A 69 -13.86 1.59 3.86
N ALA A 70 -14.41 2.18 4.93
CA ALA A 70 -13.62 2.95 5.90
C ALA A 70 -12.62 2.11 6.70
N GLU A 71 -12.95 0.84 6.90
CA GLU A 71 -12.18 -0.10 7.71
C GLU A 71 -12.06 -1.45 7.01
N ARG A 72 -11.02 -2.19 7.38
CA ARG A 72 -10.80 -3.56 6.92
C ARG A 72 -10.18 -4.40 8.02
N VAL A 73 -10.66 -5.64 8.15
CA VAL A 73 -10.09 -6.61 9.09
C VAL A 73 -8.87 -7.28 8.47
N ILE A 74 -7.71 -7.16 9.11
CA ILE A 74 -6.46 -7.82 8.70
C ILE A 74 -5.86 -8.51 9.92
N GLY A 75 -5.69 -9.84 9.86
CA GLY A 75 -5.14 -10.61 10.96
C GLY A 75 -5.93 -10.44 12.28
N GLY A 76 -7.25 -10.30 12.19
CA GLY A 76 -8.14 -10.11 13.34
C GLY A 76 -8.23 -8.68 13.89
N ARG A 77 -7.54 -7.70 13.29
CA ARG A 77 -7.57 -6.29 13.71
C ARG A 77 -8.37 -5.46 12.71
N SER A 78 -9.31 -4.64 13.19
CA SER A 78 -9.96 -3.63 12.33
C SER A 78 -9.02 -2.45 12.16
N LEU A 79 -8.63 -2.17 10.92
CA LEU A 79 -7.71 -1.10 10.57
C LEU A 79 -8.39 -0.11 9.63
N GLU A 80 -8.08 1.18 9.78
CA GLU A 80 -8.53 2.20 8.84
C GLU A 80 -8.00 1.92 7.45
N GLN A 81 -8.84 2.03 6.43
CA GLN A 81 -8.44 1.85 5.05
C GLN A 81 -8.26 3.20 4.36
N TRP A 82 -7.18 3.32 3.62
CA TRP A 82 -6.74 4.52 2.93
C TRP A 82 -6.55 4.24 1.44
N GLN A 83 -6.65 5.30 0.64
CA GLN A 83 -6.37 5.28 -0.78
C GLN A 83 -5.17 6.18 -1.10
N TYR A 84 -4.33 5.73 -2.01
CA TYR A 84 -3.30 6.55 -2.67
C TYR A 84 -3.47 6.50 -4.20
N GLU A 85 -3.46 7.66 -4.83
CA GLU A 85 -3.52 7.86 -6.26
C GLU A 85 -2.13 7.82 -6.89
N VAL A 86 -1.85 6.75 -7.63
CA VAL A 86 -0.57 6.53 -8.32
C VAL A 86 -0.55 7.28 -9.66
N THR A 87 -1.61 7.14 -10.45
CA THR A 87 -1.85 7.85 -11.72
C THR A 87 -3.31 8.28 -11.77
N ALA A 88 -3.74 9.01 -12.80
CA ALA A 88 -5.16 9.40 -12.93
C ALA A 88 -6.14 8.21 -12.73
N ALA A 89 -5.79 7.01 -13.24
CA ALA A 89 -6.60 5.80 -13.09
C ALA A 89 -6.10 4.84 -11.98
N GLY A 90 -4.79 4.78 -11.74
CA GLY A 90 -4.18 3.77 -10.86
C GLY A 90 -4.31 4.12 -9.37
N ARG A 91 -4.69 3.15 -8.55
CA ARG A 91 -4.90 3.31 -7.10
C ARG A 91 -4.22 2.20 -6.31
N ILE A 92 -3.77 2.54 -5.11
CA ILE A 92 -3.40 1.60 -4.06
C ILE A 92 -4.36 1.81 -2.90
N TRP A 93 -4.97 0.74 -2.41
CA TRP A 93 -5.63 0.76 -1.10
C TRP A 93 -4.74 0.08 -0.08
N TYR A 94 -4.65 0.67 1.10
CA TYR A 94 -3.79 0.19 2.17
C TYR A 94 -4.38 0.45 3.55
N CYS A 95 -3.90 -0.30 4.55
CA CYS A 95 -4.28 -0.17 5.94
C CYS A 95 -3.03 0.00 6.82
N PRO A 96 -2.79 1.17 7.42
CA PRO A 96 -1.71 1.36 8.37
C PRO A 96 -2.02 0.69 9.72
N ASP A 97 -1.13 -0.19 10.14
CA ASP A 97 -1.08 -0.81 11.46
C ASP A 97 -0.03 -0.08 12.33
N HIS A 98 -0.49 0.88 13.13
CA HIS A 98 0.37 1.70 13.98
C HIS A 98 1.15 0.89 15.02
N GLU A 99 0.54 -0.14 15.60
CA GLU A 99 1.19 -0.97 16.63
C GLU A 99 2.35 -1.76 16.06
N ARG A 100 2.22 -2.24 14.81
CA ARG A 100 3.26 -3.02 14.14
C ARG A 100 4.18 -2.18 13.27
N SER A 101 3.87 -0.90 13.06
CA SER A 101 4.52 -0.04 12.05
C SER A 101 4.53 -0.70 10.67
N ILE A 102 3.41 -1.31 10.27
CA ILE A 102 3.24 -1.96 8.97
C ILE A 102 2.17 -1.24 8.17
N VAL A 103 2.41 -1.02 6.88
CA VAL A 103 1.38 -0.63 5.93
C VAL A 103 0.99 -1.83 5.09
N TRP A 104 -0.23 -2.32 5.33
CA TRP A 104 -0.78 -3.46 4.61
C TRP A 104 -1.41 -3.02 3.30
N LEU A 105 -0.83 -3.41 2.16
CA LEU A 105 -1.41 -3.18 0.85
C LEU A 105 -2.50 -4.23 0.61
N VAL A 106 -3.73 -3.76 0.46
CA VAL A 106 -4.92 -4.61 0.35
C VAL A 106 -5.50 -4.66 -1.06
N SER A 107 -5.18 -3.64 -1.88
CA SER A 107 -5.45 -3.62 -3.31
C SER A 107 -4.44 -2.72 -4.01
N ALA A 108 -4.08 -3.07 -5.23
CA ALA A 108 -3.29 -2.23 -6.13
C ALA A 108 -3.78 -2.51 -7.55
N GLY A 109 -3.95 -1.47 -8.37
CA GLY A 109 -4.46 -1.66 -9.72
C GLY A 109 -4.20 -0.46 -10.63
N THR A 110 -4.04 -0.75 -11.92
CA THR A 110 -3.91 0.26 -12.99
C THR A 110 -5.25 0.87 -13.39
N ALA A 111 -6.35 0.25 -13.00
CA ALA A 111 -7.72 0.73 -13.20
C ALA A 111 -8.37 1.09 -11.86
N HIS A 112 -9.45 1.87 -11.93
CA HIS A 112 -10.23 2.18 -10.74
C HIS A 112 -10.76 0.88 -10.11
N PRO A 113 -10.56 0.67 -8.79
CA PRO A 113 -11.10 -0.51 -8.13
C PRO A 113 -12.61 -0.52 -8.29
N LYS A 114 -13.18 -1.61 -8.82
CA LYS A 114 -14.61 -1.84 -8.65
C LYS A 114 -14.83 -2.11 -7.16
N PRO A 115 -15.80 -1.46 -6.50
CA PRO A 115 -16.21 -1.90 -5.17
C PRO A 115 -16.70 -3.34 -5.32
N THR A 116 -15.95 -4.30 -4.81
CA THR A 116 -16.51 -5.63 -4.53
C THR A 116 -17.34 -5.51 -3.27
N GLU A 117 -18.59 -6.00 -3.35
CA GLU A 117 -19.54 -6.16 -2.25
C GLU A 117 -18.94 -6.89 -1.03
#